data_AF-A0A9K3LHC2-F1
#
_entry.id   AF-A0A9K3LHC2-F1
#
_cell.length_a   1.000
_cell.length_b   1.000
_cell.length_c   1.000
_cell.angle_alpha   90.00
_cell.angle_beta   90.00
_cell.angle_gamma   90.00
#
_symmetry.space_group_name_H-M   'P 1'
#
loop_
_entity.id
_entity.type
_entity.pdbx_description
1 polymer ?
#
loop_
_entity_poly.entity_id
_entity_poly.type
_entity_poly.pdbx_seq_one_letter_code
_entity_poly.pdbx_strand_id
1 'polypeptide(L)'
;MRHSNSIQLPDSMQTSGIPSSMEEGTQSRKMTRCISTTYSTGTGTTSTGKKRGRCTKKTVSFDESVRVRRTLTLDEYTEEETCAAWFGQDEFDLIRRKISMLVRKVEREGLKLGHDKKYCIRGLESLFSKGSERKSETRRKVARVVFFEQEKQRLADCVDEEAIAAACMKISAKSRSLAFNLGGEDRKEANKIYKNNF
;
A
#
# COMPACT_ATOMS: atom_id res chain seq x y z
N MET A 1 -18.98 -50.86 -13.15
CA MET A 1 -18.28 -51.17 -11.88
C MET A 1 -17.35 -50.01 -11.57
N ARG A 2 -17.69 -49.16 -10.59
CA ARG A 2 -16.87 -48.01 -10.17
C ARG A 2 -16.15 -48.42 -8.88
N HIS A 3 -14.83 -48.52 -8.92
CA HIS A 3 -14.02 -48.80 -7.74
C HIS A 3 -13.85 -47.51 -6.93
N SER A 4 -14.44 -47.50 -5.74
CA SER A 4 -14.26 -46.46 -4.73
C SER A 4 -12.92 -46.66 -4.04
N ASN A 5 -11.94 -45.79 -4.33
CA ASN A 5 -10.69 -45.73 -3.57
C ASN A 5 -10.91 -44.89 -2.31
N SER A 6 -10.95 -45.57 -1.17
CA SER A 6 -10.96 -44.96 0.17
C SER A 6 -9.52 -44.72 0.60
N ILE A 7 -9.11 -43.45 0.66
CA ILE A 7 -7.78 -43.04 1.15
C ILE A 7 -7.92 -42.79 2.65
N GLN A 8 -7.37 -43.70 3.46
CA GLN A 8 -7.16 -43.48 4.89
C GLN A 8 -5.98 -42.52 5.07
N LEU A 9 -6.23 -41.39 5.75
CA LEU A 9 -5.18 -40.47 6.20
C LEU A 9 -4.66 -40.92 7.58
N PRO A 10 -3.35 -40.83 7.82
CA PRO A 10 -2.77 -41.19 9.11
C PRO A 10 -3.06 -40.15 10.19
N ASP A 11 -3.36 -40.68 11.36
CA ASP A 11 -3.61 -39.99 12.62
C ASP A 11 -2.28 -39.56 13.27
N SER A 12 -2.35 -38.46 14.04
CA SER A 12 -1.37 -38.00 15.04
C SER A 12 -0.08 -37.29 14.57
N MET A 13 -0.07 -35.96 14.72
CA MET A 13 1.13 -35.23 15.15
C MET A 13 0.81 -34.54 16.47
N GLN A 14 1.40 -35.06 17.54
CA GLN A 14 1.41 -34.49 18.88
C GLN A 14 2.17 -33.16 18.84
N THR A 15 1.53 -32.08 19.27
CA THR A 15 2.18 -30.76 19.41
C THR A 15 2.78 -30.67 20.82
N SER A 16 4.09 -30.87 20.90
CA SER A 16 4.88 -30.62 22.10
C SER A 16 4.91 -29.11 22.41
N GLY A 17 4.69 -28.79 23.68
CA GLY A 17 4.53 -27.43 24.19
C GLY A 17 5.73 -26.51 23.97
N ILE A 18 5.41 -25.25 23.69
CA ILE A 18 6.36 -24.14 23.60
C ILE A 18 6.47 -23.51 25.00
N PRO A 19 7.67 -23.43 25.61
CA PRO A 19 7.86 -22.73 26.87
C PRO A 19 7.74 -21.22 26.69
N SER A 20 6.96 -20.63 27.59
CA SER A 20 6.73 -19.20 27.77
C SER A 20 7.78 -18.62 28.71
N SER A 21 8.74 -17.87 28.19
CA SER A 21 9.58 -16.97 29.00
C SER A 21 9.98 -15.74 28.17
N MET A 22 9.19 -14.66 28.26
CA MET A 22 9.60 -13.34 27.83
C MET A 22 10.19 -12.61 29.03
N GLU A 23 11.50 -12.43 29.01
CA GLU A 23 12.25 -11.55 29.91
C GLU A 23 12.12 -10.09 29.42
N GLU A 24 11.79 -9.20 30.35
CA GLU A 24 11.65 -7.75 30.12
C GLU A 24 13.02 -7.06 30.04
N GLY A 25 13.48 -6.77 28.82
CA GLY A 25 14.65 -5.93 28.58
C GLY A 25 14.26 -4.47 28.31
N THR A 26 14.26 -3.62 29.34
CA THR A 26 14.17 -2.16 29.18
C THR A 26 15.54 -1.59 28.80
N GLN A 27 15.80 -1.38 27.51
CA GLN A 27 17.02 -0.71 27.05
C GLN A 27 16.80 0.79 26.78
N SER A 28 17.52 1.58 27.56
CA SER A 28 17.59 3.05 27.54
C SER A 28 18.17 3.58 26.22
N ARG A 29 17.35 4.30 25.46
CA ARG A 29 17.74 4.94 24.18
C ARG A 29 18.67 6.13 24.42
N LYS A 30 19.95 5.98 24.06
CA LYS A 30 20.87 7.11 23.89
C LYS A 30 20.60 7.79 22.54
N MET A 31 20.27 9.09 22.58
CA MET A 31 20.07 9.92 21.39
C MET A 31 21.40 10.18 20.68
N THR A 32 21.54 9.68 19.45
CA THR A 32 22.68 10.01 18.58
C THR A 32 22.48 11.38 17.93
N ARG A 33 23.52 12.22 17.98
CA ARG A 33 23.54 13.61 17.52
C ARG A 33 23.35 13.73 16.01
N CYS A 34 22.41 14.59 15.60
CA CYS A 34 22.24 15.00 14.21
C CYS A 34 23.22 16.14 13.87
N ILE A 35 24.15 15.89 12.95
CA ILE A 35 25.01 16.93 12.37
C ILE A 35 24.27 17.49 11.14
N SER A 36 23.81 18.75 11.24
CA SER A 36 23.22 19.48 10.12
C SER A 36 24.26 20.41 9.52
N THR A 37 24.44 20.34 8.20
CA THR A 37 25.22 21.33 7.43
C THR A 37 24.23 22.19 6.66
N THR A 38 24.29 23.50 6.84
CA THR A 38 23.46 24.48 6.13
C THR A 38 24.35 25.38 5.29
N TYR A 39 23.99 25.56 4.03
CA TYR A 39 24.56 26.56 3.14
C TYR A 39 23.48 27.59 2.83
N SER A 40 23.82 28.88 2.91
CA SER A 40 22.89 29.99 2.73
C SER A 40 23.44 30.97 1.70
N THR A 41 22.75 31.10 0.57
CA THR A 41 22.91 32.22 -0.36
C THR A 41 21.78 33.20 -0.10
N GLY A 42 22.14 34.39 0.37
CA GLY A 42 21.18 35.44 0.70
C GLY A 42 21.10 36.47 -0.42
N THR A 43 19.88 36.84 -0.82
CA THR A 43 19.56 38.17 -1.33
C THR A 43 18.12 38.52 -0.93
N GLY A 44 17.98 39.52 -0.06
CA GLY A 44 16.69 40.06 0.35
C GLY A 44 16.26 41.26 -0.49
N THR A 45 14.96 41.53 -0.52
CA THR A 45 14.40 42.88 -0.67
C THR A 45 12.98 42.91 -0.09
N THR A 46 12.79 43.77 0.90
CA THR A 46 11.52 44.09 1.55
C THR A 46 10.77 45.18 0.78
N SER A 47 9.47 44.99 0.50
CA SER A 47 8.59 46.09 0.11
C SER A 47 7.24 45.99 0.84
N THR A 48 6.98 46.96 1.69
CA THR A 48 5.74 47.15 2.47
C THR A 48 4.75 48.00 1.66
N GLY A 49 3.58 47.44 1.36
CA GLY A 49 2.52 48.16 0.66
C GLY A 49 1.13 47.56 0.90
N LYS A 50 0.31 48.25 1.70
CA LYS A 50 -1.14 47.99 1.84
C LYS A 50 -1.82 48.08 0.46
N LYS A 51 -2.67 47.09 0.08
CA LYS A 51 -3.96 47.32 -0.64
C LYS A 51 -4.74 46.03 -0.97
N ARG A 52 -6.01 46.06 -0.53
CA ARG A 52 -7.28 45.63 -1.16
C ARG A 52 -7.30 44.31 -1.98
N GLY A 53 -8.22 43.43 -1.58
CA GLY A 53 -8.45 42.06 -2.09
C GLY A 53 -8.42 41.95 -3.61
N ARG A 54 -7.34 41.38 -4.12
CA ARG A 54 -7.09 41.06 -5.52
C ARG A 54 -6.89 39.54 -5.58
N CYS A 55 -7.52 38.87 -6.55
CA CYS A 55 -7.28 37.45 -6.83
C CYS A 55 -5.79 37.25 -7.11
N THR A 56 -5.04 36.76 -6.12
CA THR A 56 -3.62 36.50 -6.27
C THR A 56 -3.48 35.24 -7.10
N LYS A 57 -2.80 35.36 -8.24
CA LYS A 57 -2.32 34.18 -8.98
C LYS A 57 -1.45 33.41 -7.99
N LYS A 58 -1.83 32.17 -7.67
CA LYS A 58 -1.01 31.29 -6.83
C LYS A 58 0.33 31.13 -7.53
N THR A 59 1.38 31.70 -6.97
CA THR A 59 2.76 31.53 -7.45
C THR A 59 3.44 30.48 -6.57
N VAL A 60 4.06 29.50 -7.21
CA VAL A 60 4.93 28.55 -6.53
C VAL A 60 6.32 29.17 -6.54
N SER A 61 6.91 29.33 -5.35
CA SER A 61 8.32 29.66 -5.19
C SER A 61 8.98 28.51 -4.44
N PHE A 62 10.25 28.26 -4.75
CA PHE A 62 11.04 27.24 -4.08
C PHE A 62 11.97 27.92 -3.09
N ASP A 63 12.16 27.30 -1.93
CA ASP A 63 13.21 27.71 -1.01
C ASP A 63 14.56 27.37 -1.67
N GLU A 64 15.43 28.37 -1.79
CA GLU A 64 16.78 28.21 -2.32
C GLU A 64 17.66 27.42 -1.34
N SER A 65 17.30 27.43 -0.05
CA SER A 65 17.95 26.66 1.00
C SER A 65 17.33 25.27 1.13
N VAL A 66 18.07 24.25 0.70
CA VAL A 66 17.68 22.85 0.88
C VAL A 66 18.40 22.25 2.09
N ARG A 67 17.65 21.78 3.09
CA ARG A 67 18.20 21.00 4.21
C ARG A 67 18.28 19.53 3.83
N VAL A 68 19.48 19.01 3.62
CA VAL A 68 19.70 17.57 3.39
C VAL A 68 19.97 16.89 4.73
N ARG A 69 19.24 15.80 5.02
CA ARG A 69 19.59 14.86 6.09
C ARG A 69 20.17 13.61 5.46
N ARG A 70 21.31 13.14 5.96
CA ARG A 70 21.80 11.81 5.61
C ARG A 70 20.84 10.78 6.20
N THR A 71 20.30 9.94 5.35
CA THR A 71 19.56 8.75 5.76
C THR A 71 20.56 7.60 5.76
N LEU A 72 20.56 6.80 6.82
CA LEU A 72 21.36 5.57 6.87
C LEU A 72 20.97 4.67 5.70
N THR A 73 21.96 4.20 4.96
CA THR A 73 21.79 3.16 3.95
C THR A 73 21.60 1.81 4.64
N LEU A 74 20.99 0.83 3.96
CA LEU A 74 20.69 -0.47 4.56
C LEU A 74 21.96 -1.17 5.08
N ASP A 75 23.09 -0.98 4.39
CA ASP A 75 24.40 -1.56 4.75
C ASP A 75 25.03 -0.90 5.99
N GLU A 76 24.57 0.29 6.39
CA GLU A 76 25.03 1.02 7.58
C GLU A 76 24.21 0.67 8.84
N TYR A 77 23.13 -0.11 8.70
CA TYR A 77 22.34 -0.55 9.86
C TYR A 77 23.08 -1.62 10.64
N THR A 78 23.14 -1.46 11.95
CA THR A 78 23.51 -2.56 12.85
C THR A 78 22.46 -3.68 12.80
N GLU A 79 22.82 -4.89 13.23
CA GLU A 79 21.86 -6.00 13.31
C GLU A 79 20.71 -5.67 14.29
N GLU A 80 21.02 -4.99 15.40
CA GLU A 80 20.04 -4.53 16.37
C GLU A 80 19.09 -3.48 15.78
N GLU A 81 19.62 -2.51 15.03
CA GLU A 81 18.80 -1.52 14.33
C GLU A 81 17.96 -2.16 13.22
N THR A 82 18.49 -3.15 12.52
CA THR A 82 17.76 -3.90 11.48
C THR A 82 16.59 -4.65 12.11
N CYS A 83 16.84 -5.40 13.18
CA CYS A 83 15.81 -6.11 13.93
C CYS A 83 14.77 -5.16 14.56
N ALA A 84 15.18 -3.96 14.97
CA ALA A 84 14.26 -2.99 15.58
C ALA A 84 13.47 -2.18 14.54
N ALA A 85 14.02 -1.98 13.34
CA ALA A 85 13.40 -1.16 12.30
C ALA A 85 12.45 -1.96 11.40
N TRP A 86 12.65 -3.28 11.30
CA TRP A 86 11.88 -4.16 10.41
C TRP A 86 11.16 -5.23 11.21
N PHE A 87 9.97 -5.60 10.75
CA PHE A 87 9.27 -6.74 11.34
C PHE A 87 10.10 -8.01 11.12
N GLY A 88 10.30 -8.77 12.18
CA GLY A 88 10.88 -10.10 12.09
C GLY A 88 9.96 -11.05 11.31
N GLN A 89 10.51 -12.19 10.87
CA GLN A 89 9.73 -13.19 10.13
C GLN A 89 8.49 -13.65 10.94
N ASP A 90 8.65 -13.89 12.24
CA ASP A 90 7.57 -14.31 13.14
C ASP A 90 6.46 -13.24 13.27
N GLU A 91 6.85 -11.96 13.32
CA GLU A 91 5.92 -10.84 13.36
C GLU A 91 5.14 -10.73 12.05
N PHE A 92 5.82 -10.87 10.91
CA PHE A 92 5.18 -10.92 9.60
C PHE A 92 4.16 -12.06 9.52
N ASP A 93 4.51 -13.25 10.01
CA ASP A 93 3.61 -14.40 9.99
C ASP A 93 2.44 -14.22 10.95
N LEU A 94 2.64 -13.56 12.09
CA LEU A 94 1.55 -13.13 12.96
C LEU A 94 0.62 -12.12 12.26
N ILE A 95 1.17 -11.12 11.58
CA ILE A 95 0.41 -10.13 10.80
C ILE A 95 -0.40 -10.83 9.70
N ARG A 96 0.21 -11.73 8.94
CA ARG A 96 -0.46 -12.52 7.89
C ARG A 96 -1.59 -13.37 8.46
N ARG A 97 -1.38 -14.04 9.60
CA ARG A 97 -2.44 -14.80 10.29
C ARG A 97 -3.59 -13.90 10.71
N LYS A 98 -3.31 -12.74 11.31
CA LYS A 98 -4.34 -11.76 11.72
C LYS A 98 -5.15 -11.24 10.53
N ILE A 99 -4.48 -10.86 9.43
CA ILE A 99 -5.14 -10.44 8.18
C ILE A 99 -6.02 -11.56 7.63
N SER A 100 -5.50 -12.80 7.58
CA SER A 100 -6.24 -13.96 7.07
C SER A 100 -7.50 -14.24 7.90
N MET A 101 -7.41 -14.16 9.22
CA MET A 101 -8.56 -14.32 10.11
C MET A 101 -9.58 -13.20 9.91
N LEU A 102 -9.12 -11.95 9.76
CA LEU A 102 -9.96 -10.80 9.51
C LEU A 102 -10.74 -10.94 8.20
N VAL A 103 -10.07 -11.30 7.09
CA VAL A 103 -10.72 -11.52 5.79
C VAL A 103 -11.79 -12.59 5.91
N ARG A 104 -11.47 -13.75 6.49
CA ARG A 104 -12.45 -14.85 6.69
C ARG A 104 -13.63 -14.43 7.55
N LYS A 105 -13.39 -13.61 8.58
CA LYS A 105 -14.45 -13.10 9.46
C LYS A 105 -15.37 -12.15 8.70
N VAL A 106 -14.81 -11.19 7.97
CA VAL A 106 -15.57 -10.22 7.18
C VAL A 106 -16.36 -10.90 6.06
N GLU A 107 -15.82 -11.93 5.41
CA GLU A 107 -16.56 -12.68 4.38
C GLU A 107 -17.76 -13.44 4.95
N ARG A 108 -17.65 -13.94 6.18
CA ARG A 108 -18.70 -14.72 6.85
C ARG A 108 -19.77 -13.83 7.49
N GLU A 109 -19.35 -12.77 8.18
CA GLU A 109 -20.19 -11.98 9.09
C GLU A 109 -20.48 -10.57 8.55
N GLY A 110 -19.77 -10.13 7.51
CA GLY A 110 -19.84 -8.76 6.98
C GLY A 110 -18.94 -7.76 7.72
N LEU A 111 -19.16 -6.46 7.48
CA LEU A 111 -18.26 -5.38 7.93
C LEU A 111 -18.49 -4.88 9.36
N LYS A 112 -19.50 -5.40 10.07
CA LYS A 112 -19.90 -4.90 11.39
C LYS A 112 -19.19 -5.69 12.49
N LEU A 113 -18.51 -5.01 13.42
CA LEU A 113 -18.29 -5.59 14.76
C LEU A 113 -19.52 -5.31 15.61
N GLY A 114 -19.77 -6.17 16.61
CA GLY A 114 -20.56 -5.76 17.77
C GLY A 114 -19.99 -4.46 18.37
N HIS A 115 -20.88 -3.58 18.84
CA HIS A 115 -20.56 -2.24 19.35
C HIS A 115 -20.09 -1.20 18.31
N ASP A 116 -20.75 -1.13 17.15
CA ASP A 116 -20.62 -0.06 16.14
C ASP A 116 -19.24 0.20 15.52
N LYS A 117 -18.22 -0.59 15.87
CA LYS A 117 -16.90 -0.52 15.26
C LYS A 117 -16.92 -1.20 13.88
N LYS A 118 -16.30 -0.57 12.88
CA LYS A 118 -16.12 -1.14 11.54
C LYS A 118 -14.68 -1.59 11.37
N TYR A 119 -14.47 -2.74 10.74
CA TYR A 119 -13.11 -3.14 10.34
C TYR A 119 -12.61 -2.24 9.21
N CYS A 120 -11.35 -1.82 9.30
CA CYS A 120 -10.66 -1.25 8.14
C CYS A 120 -10.31 -2.38 7.18
N ILE A 121 -11.05 -2.49 6.08
CA ILE A 121 -10.81 -3.48 5.02
C ILE A 121 -10.05 -2.88 3.84
N ARG A 122 -9.69 -1.60 3.92
CA ARG A 122 -9.03 -0.90 2.84
C ARG A 122 -7.61 -1.44 2.66
N GLY A 123 -7.21 -1.66 1.42
CA GLY A 123 -5.96 -2.35 1.07
C GLY A 123 -6.04 -3.88 1.16
N LEU A 124 -7.11 -4.44 1.74
CA LEU A 124 -7.34 -5.89 1.82
C LEU A 124 -8.32 -6.36 0.73
N GLU A 125 -8.82 -5.47 -0.13
CA GLU A 125 -9.88 -5.77 -1.12
C GLU A 125 -9.48 -6.94 -2.03
N SER A 126 -8.20 -7.04 -2.38
CA SER A 126 -7.71 -8.11 -3.24
C SER A 126 -7.50 -9.46 -2.55
N LEU A 127 -7.56 -9.50 -1.21
CA LEU A 127 -7.47 -10.74 -0.44
C LEU A 127 -8.84 -11.42 -0.28
N PHE A 128 -9.93 -10.67 -0.43
CA PHE A 128 -11.27 -11.25 -0.50
C PHE A 128 -11.43 -12.07 -1.77
N SER A 129 -12.17 -13.18 -1.66
CA SER A 129 -12.51 -14.10 -2.75
C SER A 129 -12.94 -13.35 -4.03
N LYS A 130 -13.99 -12.53 -3.96
CA LYS A 130 -14.50 -11.74 -5.09
C LYS A 130 -13.49 -10.71 -5.62
N GLY A 131 -12.69 -10.12 -4.74
CA GLY A 131 -11.71 -9.10 -5.12
C GLY A 131 -10.51 -9.71 -5.83
N SER A 132 -10.02 -10.83 -5.33
CA SER A 132 -8.96 -11.64 -5.95
C SER A 132 -9.41 -12.16 -7.32
N GLU A 133 -10.61 -12.72 -7.41
CA GLU A 133 -11.20 -13.20 -8.66
C GLU A 133 -11.30 -12.07 -9.70
N ARG A 134 -11.91 -10.93 -9.33
CA ARG A 134 -12.04 -9.77 -10.21
C ARG A 134 -10.68 -9.26 -10.69
N LYS A 135 -9.68 -9.20 -9.81
CA LYS A 135 -8.31 -8.78 -10.13
C LYS A 135 -7.67 -9.75 -11.13
N SER A 136 -7.75 -11.05 -10.87
CA SER A 136 -7.21 -12.11 -11.73
C SER A 136 -7.89 -12.11 -13.10
N GLU A 137 -9.22 -12.05 -13.14
CA GLU A 137 -10.00 -12.02 -14.38
C GLU A 137 -9.66 -10.79 -15.23
N THR A 138 -9.58 -9.61 -14.61
CA THR A 138 -9.22 -8.37 -15.31
C THR A 138 -7.82 -8.49 -15.93
N ARG A 139 -6.83 -8.99 -15.18
CA ARG A 139 -5.47 -9.21 -15.70
C ARG A 139 -5.46 -10.18 -16.87
N ARG A 140 -6.21 -11.29 -16.78
CA ARG A 140 -6.33 -12.27 -17.86
C ARG A 140 -6.97 -11.65 -19.11
N LYS A 141 -8.01 -10.84 -18.95
CA LYS A 141 -8.66 -10.13 -20.07
C LYS A 141 -7.70 -9.14 -20.74
N VAL A 142 -6.96 -8.35 -19.95
CA VAL A 142 -5.94 -7.43 -20.47
C VAL A 142 -4.87 -8.19 -21.24
N ALA A 143 -4.30 -9.25 -20.67
CA ALA A 143 -3.29 -10.06 -21.35
C ALA A 143 -3.82 -10.63 -22.68
N ARG A 144 -5.05 -11.15 -22.68
CA ARG A 144 -5.68 -11.69 -23.90
C ARG A 144 -5.83 -10.62 -25.00
N VAL A 145 -6.34 -9.43 -24.67
CA VAL A 145 -6.54 -8.39 -25.71
C VAL A 145 -5.21 -7.85 -26.23
N VAL A 146 -4.18 -7.78 -25.39
CA VAL A 146 -2.83 -7.39 -25.82
C VAL A 146 -2.26 -8.42 -26.79
N PHE A 147 -2.32 -9.72 -26.45
CA PHE A 147 -1.82 -10.76 -27.34
C PHE A 147 -2.59 -10.82 -28.66
N PHE A 148 -3.90 -10.62 -28.64
CA PHE A 148 -4.69 -10.56 -29.86
C PHE A 148 -4.30 -9.38 -30.76
N GLU A 149 -4.10 -8.18 -30.18
CA GLU A 149 -3.68 -7.02 -30.97
C GLU A 149 -2.24 -7.20 -31.50
N GLN A 150 -1.33 -7.77 -30.71
CA GLN A 150 0.02 -8.09 -31.15
C GLN A 150 0.05 -9.13 -32.27
N GLU A 151 -0.80 -10.16 -32.22
CA GLU A 151 -0.93 -11.15 -33.28
C GLU A 151 -1.42 -10.50 -34.58
N LYS A 152 -2.46 -9.67 -34.48
CA LYS A 152 -3.01 -8.92 -35.60
C LYS A 152 -1.96 -8.02 -36.24
N GLN A 153 -1.16 -7.32 -35.44
CA GLN A 153 -0.05 -6.48 -35.93
C GLN A 153 1.04 -7.31 -36.62
N ARG A 154 1.39 -8.48 -36.07
CA ARG A 154 2.36 -9.39 -36.69
C ARG A 154 1.91 -9.90 -38.05
N LEU A 155 0.63 -10.27 -38.19
CA LEU A 155 0.07 -10.72 -39.47
C LEU A 155 0.00 -9.59 -40.52
N ALA A 156 -0.07 -8.34 -40.07
CA ALA A 156 -0.08 -7.15 -40.93
C ALA A 156 1.32 -6.57 -41.17
N ASP A 157 2.38 -7.18 -40.62
CA ASP A 157 3.76 -6.69 -40.65
C ASP A 157 3.90 -5.20 -40.25
N CYS A 158 3.17 -4.81 -39.20
CA CYS A 158 3.20 -3.44 -38.68
C CYS A 158 3.39 -3.42 -37.15
N VAL A 159 3.76 -2.27 -36.61
CA VAL A 159 3.89 -2.03 -35.16
C VAL A 159 3.12 -0.77 -34.80
N ASP A 160 2.11 -0.92 -33.94
CA ASP A 160 1.27 0.19 -33.48
C ASP A 160 1.06 0.08 -31.96
N GLU A 161 1.91 0.78 -31.22
CA GLU A 161 1.86 0.78 -29.75
C GLU A 161 0.57 1.45 -29.21
N GLU A 162 0.04 2.43 -29.94
CA GLU A 162 -1.18 3.14 -29.54
C GLU A 162 -2.40 2.23 -29.61
N ALA A 163 -2.48 1.35 -30.62
CA ALA A 163 -3.54 0.35 -30.73
C ALA A 163 -3.54 -0.63 -29.54
N ILE A 164 -2.36 -1.12 -29.13
CA ILE A 164 -2.21 -2.00 -27.96
C ILE A 164 -2.62 -1.27 -26.68
N ALA A 165 -2.17 -0.02 -26.51
CA ALA A 165 -2.52 0.82 -25.38
C ALA A 165 -4.04 1.07 -25.32
N ALA A 166 -4.67 1.37 -26.46
CA ALA A 166 -6.11 1.57 -26.57
C ALA A 166 -6.90 0.30 -26.17
N ALA A 167 -6.46 -0.87 -26.65
CA ALA A 167 -7.06 -2.16 -26.27
C ALA A 167 -6.98 -2.41 -24.75
N CYS A 168 -5.81 -2.17 -24.14
CA CYS A 168 -5.62 -2.28 -22.69
C CYS A 168 -6.47 -1.27 -21.90
N MET A 169 -6.52 -0.02 -22.37
CA MET A 169 -7.31 1.06 -21.75
C MET A 169 -8.80 0.75 -21.72
N LYS A 170 -9.33 0.12 -22.77
CA LYS A 170 -10.73 -0.28 -22.87
C LYS A 170 -11.12 -1.26 -21.75
N ILE A 171 -10.29 -2.26 -21.49
CA ILE A 171 -10.55 -3.26 -20.43
C ILE A 171 -10.33 -2.67 -19.04
N SER A 172 -9.28 -1.85 -18.86
CA SER A 172 -8.93 -1.26 -17.56
C SER A 172 -9.80 -0.06 -17.14
N ALA A 173 -10.70 0.43 -18.01
CA ALA A 173 -11.55 1.60 -17.75
C ALA A 173 -12.35 1.50 -16.44
N LYS A 174 -12.95 0.33 -16.17
CA LYS A 174 -13.72 0.09 -14.93
C LYS A 174 -12.84 0.21 -13.68
N SER A 175 -11.65 -0.41 -13.71
CA SER A 175 -10.70 -0.36 -12.60
C SER A 175 -10.20 1.06 -12.35
N ARG A 176 -9.92 1.83 -13.42
CA ARG A 176 -9.53 3.23 -13.32
C ARG A 176 -10.62 4.08 -12.68
N SER A 177 -11.87 3.95 -13.14
CA SER A 177 -13.01 4.67 -12.56
C SER A 177 -13.21 4.33 -11.08
N LEU A 178 -13.10 3.05 -10.71
CA LEU A 178 -13.19 2.62 -9.32
C LEU A 178 -12.09 3.23 -8.45
N ALA A 179 -10.85 3.22 -8.92
CA ALA A 179 -9.72 3.82 -8.21
C ALA A 179 -9.89 5.32 -8.02
N PHE A 180 -10.36 6.03 -9.04
CA PHE A 180 -10.64 7.47 -8.98
C PHE A 180 -11.72 7.78 -7.94
N ASN A 181 -12.84 7.07 -7.97
CA ASN A 181 -13.95 7.26 -7.03
C ASN A 181 -13.51 6.96 -5.59
N LEU A 182 -12.78 5.85 -5.40
CA LEU A 182 -12.25 5.46 -4.10
C LEU A 182 -11.35 6.57 -3.53
N GLY A 183 -10.34 7.01 -4.28
CA GLY A 183 -9.46 8.11 -3.84
C GLY A 183 -10.22 9.41 -3.54
N GLY A 184 -11.32 9.66 -4.24
CA GLY A 184 -12.23 10.77 -3.94
C GLY A 184 -12.90 10.66 -2.57
N GLU A 185 -13.38 9.48 -2.19
CA GLU A 185 -13.94 9.20 -0.86
C GLU A 185 -12.88 9.30 0.23
N ASP A 186 -11.68 8.79 -0.03
CA ASP A 186 -10.57 8.85 0.93
C ASP A 186 -10.13 10.28 1.24
N ARG A 187 -10.12 11.12 0.21
CA ARG A 187 -9.89 12.56 0.38
C ARG A 187 -10.97 13.19 1.25
N LYS A 188 -12.26 12.82 1.08
CA LYS A 188 -13.35 13.34 1.91
C LYS A 188 -13.21 12.90 3.36
N GLU A 189 -12.86 11.64 3.60
CA GLU A 189 -12.66 11.09 4.94
C GLU A 189 -11.49 11.77 5.65
N ALA A 190 -10.34 11.88 4.98
CA ALA A 190 -9.18 12.61 5.51
C ALA A 190 -9.54 14.06 5.87
N ASN A 191 -10.28 14.76 5.00
CA ASN A 191 -10.70 16.14 5.25
C ASN A 191 -11.62 16.28 6.47
N LYS A 192 -12.47 15.28 6.77
CA LYS A 192 -13.30 15.30 7.99
C LYS A 192 -12.45 15.25 9.25
N ILE A 193 -11.42 14.42 9.25
CA ILE A 193 -10.48 14.29 10.38
C ILE A 193 -9.76 15.62 10.62
N TYR A 194 -9.24 16.26 9.56
CA TYR A 194 -8.54 17.53 9.71
C TYR A 194 -9.44 18.69 10.15
N LYS A 195 -10.69 18.74 9.67
CA LYS A 195 -11.63 19.81 10.05
C LYS A 195 -12.19 19.69 11.46
N ASN A 196 -12.24 18.48 12.02
CA ASN A 196 -12.75 18.27 13.38
C ASN A 196 -11.67 18.50 14.47
N ASN A 197 -10.41 18.70 14.07
CA ASN A 197 -9.27 18.85 14.98
C ASN A 197 -8.81 20.32 15.14
N PHE A 198 -9.57 21.29 14.61
CA PHE A 198 -9.37 22.74 14.75
C PHE A 198 -10.72 23.44 14.92
#